data_AF-A0A4V1URB0-F1
#
_entry.id   AF-A0A4V1URB0-F1
#
_cell.length_a   1.000
_cell.length_b   1.000
_cell.length_c   1.000
_cell.angle_alpha   90.00
_cell.angle_beta   90.00
_cell.angle_gamma   90.00
#
_symmetry.space_group_name_H-M   'P 1'
#
loop_
_entity.id
_entity.type
_entity.pdbx_description
1 polymer ?
#
loop_
_entity_poly.entity_id
_entity_poly.type
_entity_poly.pdbx_seq_one_letter_code
_entity_poly.pdbx_strand_id
1 'polypeptide(L)'
;MTETRRYVSPKREAQAAATREAILGAFAEQMSEPGRIKLSPSEAAMRAGVSLRTVHVHFPNEESQVVALGEWFDQKLYPQGVVLCAGPDDLARYFRDIHRMALKHPFTRALVSDRGVWRDIRKSRRTARLEAIRHAVKAIGAPKRATEGATAQLLALSGADASLPMHDHGLPLERVPDVIANTVQLIVNQLKEQARKG
;
A
#
# COMPACT_ATOMS: atom_id res chain seq x y z
N MET A 1 -43.61 -6.83 -21.17
CA MET A 1 -42.44 -7.52 -20.59
C MET A 1 -42.08 -6.78 -19.31
N THR A 2 -42.37 -7.37 -18.15
CA THR A 2 -42.11 -6.76 -16.83
C THR A 2 -40.68 -7.04 -16.41
N GLU A 3 -39.90 -5.97 -16.32
CA GLU A 3 -38.52 -5.98 -15.84
C GLU A 3 -38.51 -6.26 -14.32
N THR A 4 -38.01 -7.42 -13.93
CA THR A 4 -37.97 -7.85 -12.53
C THR A 4 -36.95 -7.02 -11.75
N ARG A 5 -37.41 -5.95 -11.09
CA ARG A 5 -36.59 -5.12 -10.21
C ARG A 5 -36.09 -5.98 -9.05
N ARG A 6 -34.80 -6.35 -9.08
CA ARG A 6 -34.14 -7.18 -8.06
C ARG A 6 -34.13 -6.41 -6.74
N TYR A 7 -35.03 -6.75 -5.81
CA TYR A 7 -35.05 -6.17 -4.48
C TYR A 7 -33.81 -6.66 -3.71
N VAL A 8 -32.80 -5.80 -3.59
CA VAL A 8 -31.65 -6.04 -2.72
C VAL A 8 -31.98 -5.46 -1.35
N SER A 9 -32.06 -6.32 -0.34
CA SER A 9 -32.37 -5.89 1.03
C SER A 9 -31.11 -5.32 1.68
N PRO A 10 -31.17 -4.10 2.29
CA PRO A 10 -30.04 -3.52 3.01
C PRO A 10 -29.45 -4.43 4.09
N LYS A 11 -30.28 -5.28 4.71
CA LYS A 11 -29.84 -6.27 5.70
C LYS A 11 -28.96 -7.37 5.08
N ARG A 12 -29.27 -7.79 3.85
CA ARG A 12 -28.45 -8.79 3.13
C ARG A 12 -27.12 -8.19 2.67
N GLU A 13 -27.10 -6.92 2.27
CA GLU A 13 -25.87 -6.21 1.93
C GLU A 13 -24.96 -6.06 3.15
N ALA A 14 -25.51 -5.61 4.27
CA ALA A 14 -24.76 -5.49 5.53
C ALA A 14 -24.18 -6.84 5.98
N GLN A 15 -24.96 -7.92 5.87
CA GLN A 15 -24.48 -9.26 6.19
C GLN A 15 -23.36 -9.70 5.25
N ALA A 16 -23.50 -9.48 3.95
CA ALA A 16 -22.47 -9.82 2.97
C ALA A 16 -21.18 -9.02 3.18
N ALA A 17 -21.29 -7.73 3.53
CA ALA A 17 -20.15 -6.88 3.87
C ALA A 17 -19.44 -7.35 5.14
N ALA A 18 -20.19 -7.69 6.19
CA ALA A 18 -19.63 -8.24 7.43
C ALA A 18 -18.91 -9.58 7.19
N THR A 19 -19.50 -10.47 6.39
CA THR A 19 -18.84 -11.73 5.99
C THR A 19 -17.56 -11.46 5.19
N ARG A 20 -17.60 -10.53 4.23
CA ARG A 20 -16.41 -10.15 3.46
C ARG A 20 -15.30 -9.61 4.37
N GLU A 21 -15.62 -8.75 5.33
CA GLU A 21 -14.66 -8.20 6.30
C GLU A 21 -14.05 -9.30 7.18
N ALA A 22 -14.86 -10.25 7.67
CA ALA A 22 -14.38 -11.37 8.48
C ALA A 22 -13.38 -12.25 7.70
N ILE A 23 -13.64 -12.54 6.42
CA ILE A 23 -12.73 -13.30 5.57
C ILE A 23 -11.42 -12.53 5.33
N LEU A 24 -11.48 -11.21 5.11
CA LEU A 24 -10.28 -10.39 4.93
C LEU A 24 -9.43 -10.31 6.20
N GLY A 25 -10.06 -10.18 7.37
CA GLY A 25 -9.37 -10.29 8.66
C GLY A 25 -8.67 -11.63 8.81
N ALA A 26 -9.35 -12.73 8.48
CA ALA A 26 -8.77 -14.07 8.52
C ALA A 26 -7.60 -14.27 7.54
N PHE A 27 -7.63 -13.64 6.36
CA PHE A 27 -6.47 -13.61 5.47
C PHE A 27 -5.33 -12.73 6.01
N ALA A 28 -5.64 -11.60 6.64
CA ALA A 28 -4.63 -10.73 7.24
C ALA A 28 -3.91 -11.43 8.41
N GLU A 29 -4.61 -12.23 9.21
CA GLU A 29 -4.03 -13.02 10.30
C GLU A 29 -2.95 -14.01 9.82
N GLN A 30 -3.12 -14.58 8.62
CA GLN A 30 -2.14 -15.46 7.99
C GLN A 30 -0.77 -14.79 7.79
N MET A 31 -0.73 -13.46 7.70
CA MET A 31 0.50 -12.69 7.56
C MET A 31 1.44 -12.80 8.77
N SER A 32 0.87 -13.09 9.93
CA SER A 32 1.64 -13.28 11.17
C SER A 32 2.38 -14.63 11.20
N GLU A 33 2.09 -15.54 10.26
CA GLU A 33 2.69 -16.87 10.23
C GLU A 33 4.05 -16.88 9.53
N PRO A 34 5.13 -17.29 10.23
CA PRO A 34 6.47 -17.33 9.64
C PRO A 34 6.53 -18.22 8.40
N GLY A 35 7.14 -17.71 7.32
CA GLY A 35 7.41 -18.48 6.10
C GLY A 35 6.22 -18.66 5.16
N ARG A 36 5.04 -18.11 5.47
CA ARG A 36 3.88 -18.19 4.58
C ARG A 36 4.10 -17.39 3.30
N ILE A 37 3.94 -18.06 2.15
CA ILE A 37 4.09 -17.46 0.81
C ILE A 37 2.80 -17.44 -0.02
N LYS A 38 1.71 -18.04 0.47
CA LYS A 38 0.41 -18.09 -0.20
C LYS A 38 -0.72 -17.90 0.81
N LEU A 39 -1.84 -17.34 0.35
CA LEU A 39 -3.08 -17.33 1.12
C LEU A 39 -3.74 -18.71 1.08
N SER A 40 -4.38 -19.10 2.18
CA SER A 40 -5.16 -20.32 2.28
C SER A 40 -6.64 -19.98 2.45
N PRO A 41 -7.47 -20.13 1.40
CA PRO A 41 -8.91 -19.91 1.47
C PRO A 41 -9.62 -20.85 2.45
N SER A 42 -9.13 -22.08 2.62
CA SER A 42 -9.70 -23.05 3.57
C SER A 42 -9.45 -22.63 5.03
N GLU A 43 -8.23 -22.22 5.36
CA GLU A 43 -7.94 -21.71 6.71
C GLU A 43 -8.66 -20.38 6.98
N ALA A 44 -8.77 -19.51 5.96
CA ALA A 44 -9.53 -18.28 6.10
C ALA A 44 -11.02 -18.57 6.36
N ALA A 45 -11.59 -19.56 5.67
CA ALA A 45 -12.97 -20.00 5.90
C ALA A 45 -13.17 -20.48 7.35
N MET A 46 -12.25 -21.32 7.85
CA MET A 46 -12.27 -21.81 9.22
C MET A 46 -12.22 -20.67 10.24
N ARG A 47 -11.27 -19.74 10.10
CA ARG A 47 -11.09 -18.59 11.00
C ARG A 47 -12.28 -17.64 10.97
N ALA A 48 -12.84 -17.39 9.79
CA ALA A 48 -14.00 -16.52 9.61
C ALA A 48 -15.34 -17.21 9.97
N GLY A 49 -15.35 -18.51 10.30
CA GLY A 49 -16.57 -19.26 10.63
C GLY A 49 -17.53 -19.42 9.45
N VAL A 50 -17.02 -19.51 8.22
CA VAL A 50 -17.81 -19.66 6.99
C VAL A 50 -17.38 -20.89 6.19
N SER A 51 -18.19 -21.28 5.20
CA SER A 51 -17.80 -22.37 4.29
C SER A 51 -16.77 -21.92 3.26
N LEU A 52 -15.92 -22.84 2.78
CA LEU A 52 -14.99 -22.58 1.67
C LEU A 52 -15.70 -22.05 0.42
N ARG A 53 -16.91 -22.57 0.14
CA ARG A 53 -17.75 -22.06 -0.95
C ARG A 53 -18.05 -20.57 -0.77
N THR A 54 -18.32 -20.12 0.45
CA THR A 54 -18.57 -18.70 0.74
C THR A 54 -17.33 -17.85 0.44
N VAL A 55 -16.14 -18.32 0.81
CA VAL A 55 -14.88 -17.64 0.46
C VAL A 55 -14.73 -17.50 -1.05
N HIS A 56 -14.94 -18.57 -1.83
CA HIS A 56 -14.84 -18.51 -3.30
C HIS A 56 -15.95 -17.67 -3.96
N VAL A 57 -17.12 -17.52 -3.33
CA VAL A 57 -18.16 -16.59 -3.81
C VAL A 57 -17.70 -15.14 -3.67
N HIS A 58 -17.03 -14.78 -2.58
CA HIS A 58 -16.52 -13.43 -2.37
C HIS A 58 -15.18 -13.17 -3.08
N PHE A 59 -14.33 -14.20 -3.20
CA PHE A 59 -12.97 -14.12 -3.73
C PHE A 59 -12.69 -15.34 -4.63
N PRO A 60 -13.15 -15.31 -5.89
CA PRO A 60 -13.16 -16.47 -6.78
C PRO A 60 -11.77 -16.98 -7.19
N ASN A 61 -10.74 -16.14 -7.10
CA ASN A 61 -9.37 -16.49 -7.49
C ASN A 61 -8.33 -15.75 -6.65
N GLU A 62 -7.07 -16.17 -6.76
CA GLU A 62 -5.94 -15.58 -6.03
C GLU A 62 -5.77 -14.08 -6.29
N GLU A 63 -5.94 -13.64 -7.54
CA GLU A 63 -5.85 -12.22 -7.91
C GLU A 63 -6.88 -11.37 -7.16
N SER A 64 -8.14 -11.81 -7.09
CA SER A 64 -9.19 -11.13 -6.35
C SER A 64 -8.92 -11.07 -4.85
N GLN A 65 -8.25 -12.08 -4.29
CA GLN A 65 -7.83 -12.10 -2.89
C GLN A 65 -6.73 -11.06 -2.65
N VAL A 66 -5.71 -11.03 -3.52
CA VAL A 66 -4.58 -10.09 -3.44
C VAL A 66 -5.06 -8.65 -3.54
N VAL A 67 -5.92 -8.34 -4.52
CA VAL A 67 -6.47 -6.99 -4.71
C VAL A 67 -7.30 -6.59 -3.49
N ALA A 68 -8.26 -7.41 -3.08
CA ALA A 68 -9.16 -7.08 -1.98
C ALA A 68 -8.43 -6.94 -0.64
N LEU A 69 -7.47 -7.82 -0.35
CA LEU A 69 -6.65 -7.73 0.85
C LEU A 69 -5.71 -6.52 0.80
N GLY A 70 -5.23 -6.16 -0.39
CA GLY A 70 -4.49 -4.93 -0.62
C GLY A 70 -5.27 -3.68 -0.25
N GLU A 71 -6.49 -3.55 -0.78
CA GLU A 71 -7.42 -2.47 -0.46
C GLU A 71 -7.75 -2.43 1.04
N TRP A 72 -7.99 -3.59 1.64
CA TRP A 72 -8.24 -3.70 3.08
C TRP A 72 -7.07 -3.16 3.90
N PHE A 73 -5.82 -3.52 3.56
CA PHE A 73 -4.64 -2.97 4.23
C PHE A 73 -4.50 -1.47 4.00
N ASP A 74 -4.78 -0.95 2.80
CA ASP A 74 -4.74 0.50 2.58
C ASP A 74 -5.79 1.23 3.42
N GLN A 75 -6.99 0.68 3.60
CA GLN A 75 -8.00 1.25 4.51
C GLN A 75 -7.55 1.22 5.97
N LYS A 76 -6.89 0.15 6.44
CA LYS A 76 -6.37 0.10 7.82
C LYS A 76 -5.20 1.06 8.02
N LEU A 77 -4.28 1.15 7.06
CA LEU A 77 -3.08 1.98 7.16
C LEU A 77 -3.36 3.46 6.89
N TYR A 78 -4.35 3.75 6.04
CA TYR A 78 -4.72 5.08 5.60
C TYR A 78 -6.25 5.23 5.64
N PRO A 79 -6.86 5.30 6.84
CA PRO A 79 -8.32 5.31 6.99
C PRO A 79 -8.99 6.52 6.34
N GLN A 80 -8.27 7.64 6.20
CA GLN A 80 -8.72 8.83 5.48
C GLN A 80 -8.26 8.87 4.01
N GLY A 81 -7.79 7.74 3.49
CA GLY A 81 -7.13 7.64 2.20
C GLY A 81 -5.71 8.21 2.19
N VAL A 82 -5.03 8.02 1.06
CA VAL A 82 -3.73 8.63 0.78
C VAL A 82 -3.93 9.81 -0.15
N VAL A 83 -3.55 11.00 0.31
CA VAL A 83 -3.45 12.19 -0.56
C VAL A 83 -2.19 12.07 -1.39
N LEU A 84 -2.33 11.65 -2.65
CA LEU A 84 -1.22 11.50 -3.59
C LEU A 84 -0.45 12.82 -3.78
N CYS A 85 0.82 12.72 -4.15
CA CYS A 85 1.60 13.92 -4.48
C CYS A 85 1.04 14.59 -5.74
N ALA A 86 0.74 15.90 -5.66
CA ALA A 86 0.22 16.67 -6.79
C ALA A 86 1.30 17.14 -7.77
N GLY A 87 2.57 17.14 -7.35
CA GLY A 87 3.69 17.62 -8.16
C GLY A 87 5.01 17.63 -7.40
N PRO A 88 6.08 18.20 -7.99
CA PRO A 88 7.42 18.20 -7.42
C PRO A 88 7.52 18.74 -6.00
N ASP A 89 6.88 19.88 -5.73
CA ASP A 89 6.91 20.57 -4.43
C ASP A 89 6.20 19.80 -3.32
N ASP A 90 5.35 18.86 -3.70
CA ASP A 90 4.52 18.09 -2.79
C ASP A 90 5.17 16.77 -2.35
N LEU A 91 6.27 16.37 -2.99
CA LEU A 91 6.94 15.09 -2.75
C LEU A 91 7.40 14.95 -1.29
N ALA A 92 8.03 15.96 -0.70
CA ALA A 92 8.52 15.88 0.68
C ALA A 92 7.36 15.70 1.68
N ARG A 93 6.26 16.45 1.53
CA ARG A 93 5.04 16.27 2.33
C ARG A 93 4.49 14.86 2.16
N TYR A 94 4.30 14.43 0.91
CA TYR A 94 3.73 13.13 0.60
C TYR A 94 4.51 11.97 1.26
N PHE A 95 5.84 11.97 1.19
CA PHE A 95 6.67 10.95 1.83
C PHE A 95 6.57 10.99 3.37
N ARG A 96 6.54 12.18 3.97
CA ARG A 96 6.29 12.32 5.41
C ARG A 96 4.99 11.65 5.81
N ASP A 97 3.91 11.94 5.10
CA ASP A 97 2.56 11.50 5.45
C ASP A 97 2.41 9.98 5.32
N ILE A 98 2.87 9.38 4.21
CA ILE A 98 2.75 7.93 4.01
C ILE A 98 3.54 7.15 5.07
N HIS A 99 4.73 7.61 5.43
CA HIS A 99 5.55 6.94 6.44
C HIS A 99 4.99 7.12 7.85
N ARG A 100 4.54 8.34 8.17
CA ARG A 100 3.91 8.63 9.47
C ARG A 100 2.67 7.78 9.69
N MET A 101 1.84 7.57 8.67
CA MET A 101 0.65 6.73 8.78
C MET A 101 1.01 5.24 8.82
N ALA A 102 1.87 4.78 7.92
CA ALA A 102 2.26 3.37 7.87
C ALA A 102 2.90 2.91 9.20
N LEU A 103 3.85 3.67 9.76
CA LEU A 103 4.58 3.26 10.96
C LEU A 103 3.73 3.17 12.24
N LYS A 104 2.50 3.70 12.24
CA LYS A 104 1.57 3.54 13.37
C LYS A 104 1.01 2.13 13.52
N HIS A 105 1.07 1.31 12.47
CA HIS A 105 0.38 0.03 12.42
C HIS A 105 1.35 -1.16 12.45
N PRO A 106 1.06 -2.20 13.25
CA PRO A 106 1.93 -3.38 13.37
C PRO A 106 2.06 -4.16 12.05
N PHE A 107 1.06 -4.08 11.17
CA PHE A 107 1.08 -4.72 9.84
C PHE A 107 2.23 -4.24 8.96
N THR A 108 2.73 -3.02 9.19
CA THR A 108 3.75 -2.42 8.32
C THR A 108 5.01 -3.27 8.23
N ARG A 109 5.47 -3.85 9.34
CA ARG A 109 6.65 -4.73 9.34
C ARG A 109 6.42 -6.01 8.55
N ALA A 110 5.25 -6.62 8.70
CA ALA A 110 4.90 -7.84 7.98
C ALA A 110 4.73 -7.61 6.46
N LEU A 111 4.20 -6.43 6.07
CA LEU A 111 4.07 -5.99 4.68
C LEU A 111 5.40 -5.58 4.02
N VAL A 112 6.51 -5.56 4.75
CA VAL A 112 7.85 -5.40 4.15
C VAL A 112 8.37 -6.72 3.55
N SER A 113 7.72 -7.86 3.85
CA SER A 113 8.08 -9.14 3.25
C SER A 113 8.07 -9.06 1.72
N ASP A 114 9.22 -9.33 1.11
CA ASP A 114 9.38 -9.39 -0.33
C ASP A 114 9.25 -10.83 -0.84
N ARG A 115 8.41 -11.66 -0.23
CA ARG A 115 8.24 -13.07 -0.61
C ARG A 115 6.77 -13.44 -0.77
N GLY A 116 6.49 -14.22 -1.82
CA GLY A 116 5.17 -14.80 -2.08
C GLY A 116 4.07 -13.76 -2.23
N VAL A 117 2.85 -14.13 -1.83
CA VAL A 117 1.62 -13.33 -1.94
C VAL A 117 1.73 -11.94 -1.29
N TRP A 118 2.57 -11.77 -0.26
CA TRP A 118 2.78 -10.49 0.41
C TRP A 118 3.46 -9.45 -0.49
N ARG A 119 4.38 -9.90 -1.36
CA ARG A 119 4.98 -9.06 -2.40
C ARG A 119 3.91 -8.57 -3.36
N ASP A 120 3.02 -9.45 -3.79
CA ASP A 120 1.98 -9.11 -4.77
C ASP A 120 0.94 -8.16 -4.17
N ILE A 121 0.54 -8.36 -2.92
CA ILE A 121 -0.31 -7.43 -2.15
C ILE A 121 0.38 -6.07 -2.05
N ARG A 122 1.66 -6.03 -1.66
CA ARG A 122 2.44 -4.79 -1.58
C ARG A 122 2.53 -4.07 -2.92
N LYS A 123 2.75 -4.81 -4.01
CA LYS A 123 2.83 -4.27 -5.38
C LYS A 123 1.50 -3.66 -5.79
N SER A 124 0.41 -4.42 -5.67
CA SER A 124 -0.95 -3.99 -6.02
C SER A 124 -1.31 -2.65 -5.36
N ARG A 125 -1.12 -2.56 -4.04
CA ARG A 125 -1.39 -1.36 -3.24
C ARG A 125 -0.60 -0.12 -3.65
N ARG A 126 0.60 -0.31 -4.21
CA ARG A 126 1.52 0.81 -4.47
C ARG A 126 1.41 1.37 -5.88
N THR A 127 0.70 0.72 -6.80
CA THR A 127 0.63 1.12 -8.21
C THR A 127 0.33 2.60 -8.41
N ALA A 128 -0.82 3.10 -7.94
CA ALA A 128 -1.19 4.51 -8.11
C ALA A 128 -0.21 5.49 -7.44
N ARG A 129 0.31 5.12 -6.26
CA ARG A 129 1.30 5.90 -5.51
C ARG A 129 2.63 6.03 -6.25
N LEU A 130 3.12 4.93 -6.83
CA LEU A 130 4.39 4.93 -7.59
C LEU A 130 4.25 5.73 -8.88
N GLU A 131 3.11 5.64 -9.57
CA GLU A 131 2.86 6.45 -10.77
C GLU A 131 2.79 7.95 -10.44
N ALA A 132 2.13 8.35 -9.34
CA ALA A 132 2.12 9.74 -8.91
C ALA A 132 3.55 10.27 -8.64
N ILE A 133 4.41 9.48 -8.00
CA ILE A 133 5.82 9.84 -7.79
C ILE A 133 6.53 10.01 -9.14
N ARG A 134 6.37 9.08 -10.09
CA ARG A 134 6.98 9.17 -11.43
C ARG A 134 6.56 10.44 -12.15
N HIS A 135 5.27 10.77 -12.12
CA HIS A 135 4.73 11.98 -12.72
C HIS A 135 5.31 13.25 -12.08
N ALA A 136 5.35 13.31 -10.74
CA ALA A 136 5.91 14.43 -10.01
C ALA A 136 7.41 14.64 -10.32
N VAL A 137 8.20 13.57 -10.40
CA VAL A 137 9.63 13.67 -10.72
C VAL A 137 9.83 14.10 -12.17
N LYS A 138 9.07 13.53 -13.12
CA LYS A 138 9.12 13.90 -14.54
C LYS A 138 8.79 15.38 -14.75
N ALA A 139 7.84 15.93 -13.98
CA ALA A 139 7.42 17.33 -14.07
C ALA A 139 8.52 18.34 -13.68
N ILE A 140 9.63 17.90 -13.05
CA ILE A 140 10.76 18.76 -12.73
C ILE A 140 11.50 19.22 -13.99
N GLY A 141 11.47 18.44 -15.08
CA GLY A 141 12.07 18.82 -16.36
C GLY A 141 13.60 18.74 -16.41
N ALA A 142 14.24 18.00 -15.50
CA ALA A 142 15.69 17.81 -15.50
C ALA A 142 16.17 16.83 -16.60
N PRO A 143 17.47 16.84 -16.95
CA PRO A 143 18.05 15.92 -17.93
C PRO A 143 17.70 14.45 -17.65
N LYS A 144 17.45 13.67 -18.71
CA LYS A 144 16.96 12.28 -18.64
C LYS A 144 17.70 11.42 -17.61
N ARG A 145 19.05 11.43 -17.67
CA ARG A 145 19.88 10.63 -16.76
C ARG A 145 19.70 10.99 -15.28
N ALA A 146 19.54 12.28 -14.98
CA ALA A 146 19.29 12.74 -13.62
C ALA A 146 17.89 12.34 -13.14
N THR A 147 16.89 12.50 -14.00
CA THR A 147 15.49 12.12 -13.74
C THR A 147 15.35 10.63 -13.48
N GLU A 148 16.04 9.77 -14.24
CA GLU A 148 16.05 8.31 -14.01
C GLU A 148 16.63 7.94 -12.65
N GLY A 149 17.78 8.52 -12.27
CA GLY A 149 18.41 8.30 -10.97
C GLY A 149 17.54 8.74 -9.80
N ALA A 150 17.02 9.97 -9.86
CA ALA A 150 16.14 10.51 -8.82
C ALA A 150 14.84 9.71 -8.70
N THR A 151 14.26 9.28 -9.82
CA THR A 151 13.07 8.42 -9.81
C THR A 151 13.34 7.11 -9.08
N ALA A 152 14.45 6.42 -9.38
CA ALA A 152 14.80 5.17 -8.72
C ALA A 152 14.98 5.35 -7.20
N GLN A 153 15.70 6.41 -6.78
CA GLN A 153 15.89 6.73 -5.36
C GLN A 153 14.57 6.99 -4.63
N LEU A 154 13.69 7.81 -5.21
CA LEU A 154 12.43 8.16 -4.58
C LEU A 154 11.48 6.96 -4.50
N LEU A 155 11.45 6.10 -5.52
CA LEU A 155 10.66 4.86 -5.47
C LEU A 155 11.15 3.94 -4.35
N ALA A 156 12.47 3.79 -4.17
CA ALA A 156 13.06 3.02 -3.08
C ALA A 156 12.70 3.61 -1.69
N LEU A 157 12.72 4.94 -1.55
CA LEU A 157 12.38 5.63 -0.31
C LEU A 157 10.89 5.60 0.06
N SER A 158 10.01 5.20 -0.86
CA SER A 158 8.55 5.35 -0.68
C SER A 158 7.87 4.23 0.12
N GLY A 159 8.63 3.21 0.56
CA GLY A 159 8.09 2.09 1.32
C GLY A 159 8.73 1.93 2.71
N ALA A 160 8.06 1.16 3.57
CA ALA A 160 8.55 0.90 4.93
C ALA A 160 9.89 0.12 5.00
N ASP A 161 10.33 -0.45 3.87
CA ASP A 161 11.69 -0.96 3.65
C ASP A 161 12.78 0.13 3.70
N ALA A 162 12.42 1.40 3.52
CA ALA A 162 13.32 2.52 3.83
C ALA A 162 13.23 2.94 5.30
N SER A 163 12.03 2.89 5.88
CA SER A 163 11.76 3.40 7.23
C SER A 163 12.23 2.49 8.37
N LEU A 164 11.98 1.18 8.25
CA LEU A 164 12.30 0.23 9.32
C LEU A 164 13.81 0.09 9.53
N PRO A 165 14.66 0.00 8.49
CA PRO A 165 16.11 -0.04 8.71
C PRO A 165 16.64 1.21 9.40
N MET A 166 16.12 2.41 9.11
CA MET A 166 16.51 3.62 9.82
C MET A 166 16.21 3.51 11.32
N HIS A 167 15.06 2.93 11.66
CA HIS A 167 14.71 2.66 13.05
C HIS A 167 15.61 1.60 13.68
N ASP A 168 15.88 0.50 12.97
CA ASP A 168 16.76 -0.57 13.43
C ASP A 168 18.21 -0.08 13.63
N HIS A 169 18.61 1.01 12.95
CA HIS A 169 19.88 1.74 13.17
C HIS A 169 19.82 2.79 14.29
N GLY A 170 18.76 2.83 15.09
CA GLY A 170 18.66 3.68 16.29
C GLY A 170 17.94 5.01 16.10
N LEU A 171 17.35 5.29 14.94
CA LEU A 171 16.50 6.47 14.77
C LEU A 171 15.13 6.22 15.45
N PRO A 172 14.64 7.12 16.33
CA PRO A 172 13.29 7.00 16.86
C PRO A 172 12.23 6.98 15.75
N LEU A 173 11.21 6.12 15.86
CA LEU A 173 10.19 5.91 14.82
C LEU A 173 9.47 7.21 14.43
N GLU A 174 9.23 8.08 15.39
CA GLU A 174 8.60 9.40 15.21
C GLU A 174 9.44 10.35 14.36
N ARG A 175 10.77 10.16 14.32
CA ARG A 175 11.70 10.98 13.53
C ARG A 175 11.90 10.45 12.11
N VAL A 176 11.66 9.17 11.87
CA VAL A 176 11.87 8.53 10.55
C VAL A 176 11.15 9.26 9.41
N PRO A 177 9.85 9.63 9.52
CA PRO A 177 9.15 10.31 8.42
C PRO A 177 9.79 11.64 8.04
N ASP A 178 10.27 12.42 9.01
CA ASP A 178 10.87 13.73 8.76
C ASP A 178 12.27 13.61 8.15
N VAL A 179 13.05 12.61 8.55
CA VAL A 179 14.35 12.31 7.93
C VAL A 179 14.18 11.89 6.46
N ILE A 180 13.21 11.03 6.16
CA ILE A 180 12.91 10.65 4.78
C ILE A 180 12.44 11.86 3.97
N ALA A 181 11.53 12.67 4.51
CA ALA A 181 11.04 13.86 3.84
C ALA A 181 12.16 14.87 3.52
N ASN A 182 13.12 15.03 4.43
CA ASN A 182 14.30 15.87 4.20
C ASN A 182 15.16 15.30 3.04
N THR A 183 15.45 14.00 3.05
CA THR A 183 16.18 13.34 1.96
C THR A 183 15.48 13.53 0.61
N VAL A 184 14.15 13.39 0.58
CA VAL A 184 13.34 13.65 -0.62
C VAL A 184 13.49 15.10 -1.08
N GLN A 185 13.44 16.07 -0.16
CA GLN A 185 13.61 17.47 -0.48
C GLN A 185 14.99 17.77 -1.09
N LEU A 186 16.06 17.16 -0.56
CA LEU A 186 17.42 17.29 -1.09
C LEU A 186 17.51 16.78 -2.54
N ILE A 187 16.93 15.60 -2.82
CA ILE A 187 16.88 15.03 -4.17
C ILE A 187 16.10 15.96 -5.12
N VAL A 188 14.94 16.47 -4.70
CA VAL A 188 14.12 17.38 -5.51
C VAL A 188 14.86 18.69 -5.80
N ASN A 189 15.55 19.27 -4.80
CA ASN A 189 16.32 20.50 -4.97
C ASN A 189 17.47 20.30 -5.95
N GLN A 190 18.24 19.22 -5.80
CA GLN A 190 19.31 18.87 -6.74
C GLN A 190 18.78 18.73 -8.17
N LEU A 191 17.63 18.08 -8.34
CA LEU A 191 17.04 17.87 -9.65
C LEU A 191 16.56 19.19 -10.28
N LYS A 192 15.97 20.09 -9.49
CA LYS A 192 15.59 21.44 -9.93
C LYS A 192 16.79 22.29 -10.33
N GLU A 193 17.91 22.19 -9.62
CA GLU A 193 19.14 22.88 -9.99
C GLU A 193 19.69 22.40 -11.33
N GLN A 194 19.62 21.10 -11.58
CA GLN A 194 20.02 20.51 -12.87
C GLN A 194 19.09 20.91 -14.01
N ALA A 195 17.78 21.03 -13.75
CA ALA A 195 16.81 21.52 -14.74
C ALA A 195 17.04 22.98 -15.15
N ARG A 196 17.62 23.82 -14.27
CA ARG A 196 17.97 25.21 -14.59
C ARG A 196 19.26 25.34 -15.41
N LYS A 197 20.09 24.30 -15.44
CA LYS A 197 21.41 24.30 -16.09
C LYS A 197 21.39 23.66 -17.48
N GLY A 198 20.34 22.93 -17.82
CA GLY A 198 20.12 22.33 -19.14
C GLY A 198 19.17 23.18 -19.97
#